data_AF-A0A7Y9L392-F1
#
_entry.id   AF-A0A7Y9L392-F1
#
_cell.length_a   1.000
_cell.length_b   1.000
_cell.length_c   1.000
_cell.angle_alpha   90.00
_cell.angle_beta   90.00
_cell.angle_gamma   90.00
#
_symmetry.space_group_name_H-M   'P 1'
#
loop_
_entity.id
_entity.type
_entity.pdbx_description
1 polymer ?
#
loop_
_entity_poly.entity_id
_entity_poly.type
_entity_poly.pdbx_seq_one_letter_code
_entity_poly.pdbx_strand_id
1 'polypeptide(L)'
;MTLQAKLDAFKADFKGGKAPYFAPPEIHPVMERATAELIASGQAGRALKAGDRAPVFTLNDPDGKPVSSAELLARGPLILSFYRGVWCPYCNLELQALQETLPQFQALGASLAAISPQTAANSRKSQRQNKLDFPILSDTHNDVAAAFGLRFTLPDYLVDLYQSLKNDLPAFNDDPAWTLPMPARYVIGQDGVIAYAEVNPDYTLRPEPDSMLPVLRGLQTKA
;
A
#
# COMPACT_ATOMS: atom_id res chain seq x y z
N MET A 1 15.49 11.14 9.37
CA MET A 1 15.80 10.56 8.05
C MET A 1 14.48 10.41 7.32
N THR A 2 14.37 10.89 6.09
CA THR A 2 13.17 10.81 5.26
C THR A 2 12.80 9.34 4.97
N LEU A 3 11.54 9.05 4.64
CA LEU A 3 11.11 7.72 4.23
C LEU A 3 11.94 7.24 3.04
N GLN A 4 12.11 8.05 1.99
CA GLN A 4 12.88 7.62 0.82
C GLN A 4 14.34 7.26 1.18
N ALA A 5 14.98 8.00 2.10
CA ALA A 5 16.34 7.67 2.52
C ALA A 5 16.40 6.36 3.32
N LYS A 6 15.36 6.04 4.13
CA LYS A 6 15.23 4.73 4.79
C LYS A 6 15.07 3.60 3.75
N LEU A 7 14.27 3.82 2.71
CA LEU A 7 14.06 2.85 1.61
C LEU A 7 15.33 2.65 0.78
N ASP A 8 16.06 3.71 0.46
CA ASP A 8 17.31 3.65 -0.30
C ASP A 8 18.40 2.93 0.48
N ALA A 9 18.52 3.21 1.79
CA ALA A 9 19.41 2.50 2.68
C ALA A 9 19.07 0.99 2.74
N PHE A 10 17.78 0.66 2.88
CA PHE A 10 17.33 -0.72 2.83
C PHE A 10 17.64 -1.38 1.47
N LYS A 11 17.40 -0.69 0.36
CA LYS A 11 17.69 -1.20 -1.00
C LYS A 11 19.17 -1.49 -1.18
N ALA A 12 20.04 -0.63 -0.66
CA ALA A 12 21.49 -0.83 -0.68
C ALA A 12 21.91 -2.05 0.16
N ASP A 13 21.37 -2.19 1.38
CA ASP A 13 21.65 -3.33 2.25
C ASP A 13 21.14 -4.65 1.67
N PHE A 14 19.93 -4.64 1.10
CA PHE A 14 19.33 -5.78 0.42
C PHE A 14 20.17 -6.21 -0.79
N LYS A 15 20.58 -5.27 -1.65
CA LYS A 15 21.49 -5.57 -2.77
C LYS A 15 22.87 -6.06 -2.32
N GLY A 16 23.33 -5.59 -1.17
CA GLY A 16 24.57 -6.04 -0.55
C GLY A 16 24.48 -7.40 0.14
N GLY A 17 23.31 -8.06 0.17
CA GLY A 17 23.11 -9.36 0.81
C GLY A 17 23.24 -9.33 2.34
N LYS A 18 23.01 -8.17 2.97
CA LYS A 18 23.15 -8.03 4.42
C LYS A 18 22.00 -8.69 5.18
N ALA A 19 22.32 -9.30 6.32
CA ALA A 19 21.31 -9.81 7.24
C ALA A 19 20.27 -8.72 7.62
N PRO A 20 18.99 -9.07 7.82
CA PRO A 20 18.44 -10.44 7.83
C PRO A 20 18.06 -10.96 6.44
N TYR A 21 18.25 -10.17 5.37
CA TYR A 21 17.83 -10.54 4.02
C TYR A 21 19.03 -11.01 3.19
N PHE A 22 19.14 -12.32 3.01
CA PHE A 22 20.09 -12.87 2.06
C PHE A 22 19.48 -12.83 0.66
N ALA A 23 19.90 -11.85 -0.15
CA ALA A 23 19.41 -11.63 -1.50
C ALA A 23 20.56 -11.82 -2.51
N PRO A 24 20.69 -13.03 -3.08
CA PRO A 24 21.77 -13.34 -4.02
C PRO A 24 21.78 -12.39 -5.23
N PRO A 25 22.95 -12.02 -5.79
CA PRO A 25 23.04 -11.07 -6.89
C PRO A 25 22.12 -11.38 -8.09
N GLU A 26 21.89 -12.65 -8.36
CA GLU A 26 21.07 -13.17 -9.46
C GLU A 26 19.57 -12.83 -9.35
N ILE A 27 19.05 -12.52 -8.16
CA ILE A 27 17.61 -12.23 -8.00
C ILE A 27 17.26 -10.79 -8.39
N HIS A 28 18.21 -9.86 -8.29
CA HIS A 28 17.94 -8.42 -8.50
C HIS A 28 17.50 -8.10 -9.92
N PRO A 29 18.17 -8.59 -10.99
CA PRO A 29 17.75 -8.32 -12.37
C PRO A 29 16.33 -8.82 -12.66
N VAL A 30 15.90 -9.91 -12.04
CA VAL A 30 14.55 -10.47 -12.21
C VAL A 30 13.49 -9.52 -11.62
N MET A 31 13.74 -9.01 -10.41
CA MET A 31 12.85 -8.04 -9.77
C MET A 31 12.83 -6.71 -10.53
N GLU A 32 14.00 -6.21 -10.94
CA GLU A 32 14.14 -4.97 -11.71
C GLU A 32 13.43 -5.07 -13.06
N ARG A 33 13.56 -6.21 -13.75
CA ARG A 33 12.84 -6.49 -15.00
C ARG A 33 11.33 -6.45 -14.77
N ALA A 34 10.81 -7.12 -13.74
CA ALA A 34 9.37 -7.10 -13.47
C ALA A 34 8.84 -5.70 -13.16
N THR A 35 9.59 -4.90 -12.40
CA THR A 35 9.23 -3.48 -12.17
C THR A 35 9.24 -2.69 -13.48
N ALA A 36 10.27 -2.85 -14.31
CA ALA A 36 10.37 -2.14 -15.60
C ALA A 36 9.25 -2.53 -16.57
N GLU A 37 8.91 -3.81 -16.66
CA GLU A 37 7.79 -4.30 -17.47
C GLU A 37 6.44 -3.77 -16.97
N LEU A 38 6.22 -3.72 -15.65
CA LEU A 38 5.01 -3.14 -15.07
C LEU A 38 4.90 -1.64 -15.38
N ILE A 39 6.00 -0.89 -15.27
CA ILE A 39 6.05 0.53 -15.67
C ILE A 39 5.71 0.67 -17.16
N ALA A 40 6.37 -0.10 -18.02
CA ALA A 40 6.20 -0.04 -19.47
C ALA A 40 4.78 -0.45 -19.93
N SER A 41 4.08 -1.28 -19.15
CA SER A 41 2.70 -1.68 -19.44
C SER A 41 1.70 -0.52 -19.42
N GLY A 42 2.04 0.61 -18.77
CA GLY A 42 1.17 1.75 -18.60
C GLY A 42 -0.03 1.50 -17.68
N GLN A 43 -0.07 0.38 -16.94
CA GLN A 43 -1.17 0.03 -16.05
C GLN A 43 -1.45 1.11 -15.00
N ALA A 44 -0.42 1.75 -14.43
CA ALA A 44 -0.60 2.85 -13.48
C ALA A 44 -1.40 4.03 -14.05
N GLY A 45 -1.36 4.26 -15.37
CA GLY A 45 -2.16 5.31 -16.03
C GLY A 45 -3.66 5.01 -16.07
N ARG A 46 -4.08 3.79 -15.70
CA ARG A 46 -5.49 3.38 -15.59
C ARG A 46 -6.02 3.47 -14.17
N ALA A 47 -5.16 3.73 -13.19
CA ALA A 47 -5.59 3.91 -11.81
C ALA A 47 -6.36 5.22 -11.65
N LEU A 48 -7.23 5.26 -10.65
CA LEU A 48 -7.98 6.47 -10.33
C LEU A 48 -7.04 7.62 -9.98
N LYS A 49 -7.43 8.83 -10.34
CA LYS A 49 -6.64 10.05 -10.14
C LYS A 49 -7.43 11.11 -9.38
N ALA A 50 -6.76 12.19 -9.01
CA ALA A 50 -7.43 13.35 -8.42
C ALA A 50 -8.55 13.86 -9.35
N GLY A 51 -9.71 14.13 -8.76
CA GLY A 51 -10.95 14.49 -9.46
C GLY A 51 -11.91 13.33 -9.70
N ASP A 52 -11.45 12.07 -9.66
CA ASP A 52 -12.33 10.91 -9.80
C ASP A 52 -13.10 10.63 -8.49
N ARG A 53 -14.21 9.91 -8.61
CA ARG A 53 -14.94 9.39 -7.43
C ARG A 53 -14.29 8.11 -6.93
N ALA A 54 -14.01 8.05 -5.63
CA ALA A 54 -13.51 6.85 -4.99
C ALA A 54 -14.62 5.77 -4.89
N PRO A 55 -14.34 4.50 -5.24
CA PRO A 55 -15.22 3.38 -4.97
C PRO A 55 -15.58 3.27 -3.48
N VAL A 56 -16.85 3.01 -3.20
CA VAL A 56 -17.31 2.69 -1.84
C VAL A 56 -17.02 1.22 -1.54
N PHE A 57 -16.54 0.94 -0.34
CA PHE A 57 -16.24 -0.42 0.10
C PHE A 57 -16.54 -0.61 1.59
N THR A 58 -16.73 -1.87 1.95
CA THR A 58 -16.70 -2.33 3.34
C THR A 58 -15.75 -3.52 3.39
N LEU A 59 -14.65 -3.37 4.13
CA LEU A 59 -13.65 -4.42 4.32
C LEU A 59 -13.52 -4.75 5.79
N ASN A 60 -13.04 -5.95 6.10
CA ASN A 60 -12.82 -6.35 7.48
C ASN A 60 -11.43 -5.94 7.95
N ASP A 61 -11.39 -5.41 9.17
CA ASP A 61 -10.16 -5.30 9.94
C ASP A 61 -9.65 -6.70 10.36
N PRO A 62 -8.50 -6.80 11.03
CA PRO A 62 -7.94 -8.11 11.36
C PRO A 62 -8.79 -8.88 12.37
N ASP A 63 -9.66 -8.22 13.14
CA ASP A 63 -10.57 -8.83 14.12
C ASP A 63 -11.93 -9.20 13.53
N GLY A 64 -12.09 -9.05 12.22
CA GLY A 64 -13.34 -9.36 11.52
C GLY A 64 -14.39 -8.26 11.68
N LYS A 65 -14.03 -7.10 12.24
CA LYS A 65 -14.93 -5.97 12.34
C LYS A 65 -15.01 -5.29 10.97
N PRO A 66 -16.23 -5.07 10.43
CA PRO A 66 -16.39 -4.35 9.18
C PRO A 66 -16.02 -2.87 9.34
N VAL A 67 -15.31 -2.34 8.36
CA VAL A 67 -14.93 -0.93 8.24
C VAL A 67 -15.44 -0.41 6.89
N SER A 68 -16.39 0.51 6.94
CA SER A 68 -17.02 1.13 5.77
C SER A 68 -16.31 2.43 5.39
N SER A 69 -15.93 2.57 4.12
CA SER A 69 -15.35 3.83 3.62
C SER A 69 -16.32 5.01 3.71
N ALA A 70 -17.62 4.76 3.53
CA ALA A 70 -18.65 5.78 3.69
C ALA A 70 -18.76 6.29 5.13
N GLU A 71 -18.66 5.39 6.13
CA GLU A 71 -18.67 5.78 7.55
C GLU A 71 -17.43 6.57 7.95
N LEU A 72 -16.26 6.23 7.37
CA LEU A 72 -15.03 6.99 7.59
C LEU A 72 -15.14 8.39 6.98
N LEU A 73 -15.62 8.48 5.73
CA LEU A 73 -15.81 9.76 5.03
C LEU A 73 -16.86 10.67 5.69
N ALA A 74 -17.86 10.10 6.36
CA ALA A 74 -18.82 10.87 7.15
C ALA A 74 -18.17 11.60 8.34
N ARG A 75 -17.02 11.13 8.84
CA ARG A 75 -16.29 11.73 9.97
C ARG A 75 -15.28 12.80 9.55
N GLY A 76 -14.77 12.71 8.33
CA GLY A 76 -13.74 13.60 7.79
C GLY A 76 -13.07 13.03 6.55
N PRO A 77 -12.03 13.67 6.02
CA PRO A 77 -11.26 13.14 4.88
C PRO A 77 -10.70 11.75 5.17
N LEU A 78 -10.57 10.93 4.13
CA LEU A 78 -10.04 9.56 4.24
C LEU A 78 -8.74 9.44 3.47
N ILE A 79 -7.70 8.97 4.15
CA ILE A 79 -6.44 8.55 3.54
C ILE A 79 -6.48 7.03 3.37
N LEU A 80 -6.22 6.56 2.15
CA LEU A 80 -6.05 5.13 1.85
C LEU A 80 -4.61 4.86 1.43
N SER A 81 -4.02 3.79 1.95
CA SER A 81 -2.71 3.28 1.53
C SER A 81 -2.84 1.83 1.07
N PHE A 82 -2.68 1.58 -0.22
CA PHE A 82 -2.63 0.24 -0.78
C PHE A 82 -1.20 -0.29 -0.72
N TYR A 83 -1.01 -1.47 -0.15
CA TYR A 83 0.31 -2.09 0.00
C TYR A 83 0.27 -3.58 -0.27
N ARG A 84 1.44 -4.18 -0.47
CA ARG A 84 1.57 -5.54 -1.03
C ARG A 84 1.34 -6.64 0.01
N GLY A 85 1.81 -6.42 1.23
CA GLY A 85 1.66 -7.36 2.34
C GLY A 85 2.80 -7.27 3.36
N VAL A 86 2.61 -7.93 4.51
CA VAL A 86 3.51 -7.92 5.67
C VAL A 86 4.93 -8.39 5.37
N TRP A 87 5.08 -9.24 4.36
CA TRP A 87 6.36 -9.80 3.92
C TRP A 87 7.23 -8.77 3.17
N CYS A 88 6.67 -7.64 2.74
CA CYS A 88 7.37 -6.63 1.96
C CYS A 88 8.03 -5.57 2.86
N PRO A 89 9.36 -5.50 2.94
CA PRO A 89 10.05 -4.56 3.83
C PRO A 89 9.81 -3.09 3.48
N TYR A 90 9.73 -2.78 2.18
CA TYR A 90 9.39 -1.43 1.70
C TYR A 90 8.00 -0.99 2.17
N CYS A 91 7.02 -1.90 2.17
CA CYS A 91 5.68 -1.60 2.68
C CYS A 91 5.70 -1.37 4.20
N ASN A 92 6.46 -2.18 4.95
CA ASN A 92 6.57 -2.01 6.40
C ASN A 92 7.19 -0.65 6.78
N LEU A 93 8.24 -0.22 6.07
CA LEU A 93 8.86 1.09 6.26
C LEU A 93 7.88 2.25 5.95
N GLU A 94 7.08 2.12 4.90
CA GLU A 94 6.03 3.09 4.58
C GLU A 94 4.94 3.14 5.66
N LEU A 95 4.45 1.99 6.13
CA LEU A 95 3.43 1.94 7.19
C LEU A 95 3.93 2.58 8.48
N GLN A 96 5.21 2.41 8.83
CA GLN A 96 5.84 3.08 9.96
C GLN A 96 5.90 4.60 9.77
N ALA A 97 6.25 5.09 8.58
CA ALA A 97 6.27 6.53 8.30
C ALA A 97 4.86 7.15 8.32
N LEU A 98 3.85 6.41 7.84
CA LEU A 98 2.44 6.79 7.96
C LEU A 98 2.01 6.87 9.43
N GLN A 99 2.41 5.91 10.26
CA GLN A 99 2.17 5.92 11.70
C GLN A 99 2.85 7.12 12.38
N GLU A 100 4.09 7.44 12.02
CA GLU A 100 4.81 8.63 12.51
C GLU A 100 4.06 9.94 12.20
N THR A 101 3.33 10.00 11.08
CA THR A 101 2.59 11.18 10.62
C THR A 101 1.11 11.17 11.04
N LEU A 102 0.59 10.03 11.52
CA LEU A 102 -0.82 9.83 11.87
C LEU A 102 -1.41 10.93 12.79
N PRO A 103 -0.72 11.42 13.85
CA PRO A 103 -1.28 12.47 14.70
C PRO A 103 -1.59 13.77 13.94
N GLN A 104 -0.80 14.10 12.91
CA GLN A 104 -1.03 15.29 12.10
C GLN A 104 -2.20 15.12 11.14
N PHE A 105 -2.40 13.91 10.59
CA PHE A 105 -3.59 13.59 9.81
C PHE A 105 -4.86 13.68 10.68
N GLN A 106 -4.82 13.11 11.88
CA GLN A 106 -5.93 13.15 12.83
C GLN A 106 -6.24 14.57 13.31
N ALA A 107 -5.23 15.42 13.52
CA ALA A 107 -5.41 16.83 13.84
C ALA A 107 -6.13 17.61 12.73
N LEU A 108 -6.05 17.12 11.48
CA LEU A 108 -6.79 17.66 10.34
C LEU A 108 -8.15 16.96 10.12
N GLY A 109 -8.58 16.12 11.06
CA GLY A 109 -9.84 15.38 11.00
C GLY A 109 -9.80 14.17 10.06
N ALA A 110 -8.63 13.82 9.52
CA ALA A 110 -8.51 12.72 8.56
C ALA A 110 -8.41 11.36 9.26
N SER A 111 -9.11 10.37 8.71
CA SER A 111 -8.90 8.96 9.03
C SER A 111 -7.88 8.36 8.07
N LEU A 112 -7.11 7.36 8.52
CA LEU A 112 -6.19 6.58 7.67
C LEU A 112 -6.60 5.11 7.72
N ALA A 113 -6.56 4.42 6.60
CA ALA A 113 -6.65 2.97 6.52
C ALA A 113 -5.62 2.43 5.52
N ALA A 114 -5.01 1.29 5.82
CA ALA A 114 -4.16 0.57 4.88
C ALA A 114 -4.84 -0.71 4.39
N ILE A 115 -4.72 -1.01 3.10
CA ILE A 115 -5.44 -2.07 2.41
C ILE A 115 -4.45 -2.98 1.69
N SER A 116 -4.60 -4.29 1.88
CA SER A 116 -3.84 -5.32 1.15
C SER A 116 -4.67 -6.60 1.05
N PRO A 117 -4.35 -7.54 0.15
CA PRO A 117 -5.10 -8.78 0.01
C PRO A 117 -4.83 -9.81 1.10
N GLN A 118 -3.94 -9.50 2.05
CA GLN A 118 -3.48 -10.47 3.01
C GLN A 118 -4.57 -10.87 4.00
N THR A 119 -4.48 -12.09 4.52
CA THR A 119 -5.42 -12.61 5.52
C THR A 119 -5.43 -11.80 6.82
N ALA A 120 -6.50 -11.93 7.58
CA ALA A 120 -6.63 -11.34 8.92
C ALA A 120 -5.43 -11.64 9.83
N ALA A 121 -4.86 -12.85 9.78
CA ALA A 121 -3.68 -13.21 10.57
C ALA A 121 -2.44 -12.38 10.18
N ASN A 122 -2.21 -12.18 8.89
CA ASN A 122 -1.11 -11.36 8.37
C ASN A 122 -1.36 -9.86 8.58
N SER A 123 -2.61 -9.42 8.56
CA SER A 123 -3.03 -8.05 8.94
C SER A 123 -2.78 -7.78 10.42
N ARG A 124 -3.13 -8.70 11.32
CA ARG A 124 -2.74 -8.59 12.74
C ARG A 124 -1.22 -8.56 12.91
N LYS A 125 -0.48 -9.37 12.14
CA LYS A 125 0.99 -9.37 12.19
C LYS A 125 1.56 -8.01 11.75
N SER A 126 1.03 -7.43 10.67
CA SER A 126 1.43 -6.10 10.17
C SER A 126 1.20 -5.02 11.23
N GLN A 127 0.02 -5.03 11.85
CA GLN A 127 -0.35 -4.06 12.88
C GLN A 127 0.57 -4.16 14.10
N ARG A 128 0.83 -5.38 14.60
CA ARG A 128 1.72 -5.58 15.75
C ARG A 128 3.19 -5.25 15.47
N GLN A 129 3.73 -5.72 14.35
CA GLN A 129 5.16 -5.55 14.03
C GLN A 129 5.51 -4.09 13.75
N ASN A 130 4.58 -3.33 13.16
CA ASN A 130 4.79 -1.93 12.83
C ASN A 130 4.16 -0.96 13.85
N LYS A 131 3.50 -1.48 14.91
CA LYS A 131 2.85 -0.70 15.97
C LYS A 131 1.85 0.32 15.43
N LEU A 132 0.92 -0.17 14.59
CA LEU A 132 -0.02 0.69 13.85
C LEU A 132 -1.32 0.89 14.64
N ASP A 133 -1.72 2.14 14.78
CA ASP A 133 -2.96 2.56 15.44
C ASP A 133 -4.11 2.79 14.46
N PHE A 134 -3.83 2.78 13.16
CA PHE A 134 -4.84 2.83 12.10
C PHE A 134 -5.23 1.43 11.61
N PRO A 135 -6.45 1.25 11.10
CA PRO A 135 -6.95 -0.04 10.64
C PRO A 135 -6.17 -0.59 9.44
N ILE A 136 -5.91 -1.91 9.50
CA ILE A 136 -5.34 -2.71 8.41
C ILE A 136 -6.43 -3.61 7.86
N LEU A 137 -6.90 -3.31 6.67
CA LEU A 137 -8.06 -3.95 6.06
C LEU A 137 -7.64 -5.03 5.08
N SER A 138 -8.39 -6.13 5.07
CA SER A 138 -8.15 -7.27 4.18
C SER A 138 -9.05 -7.15 2.95
N ASP A 139 -8.44 -6.92 1.78
CA ASP A 139 -9.09 -6.82 0.47
C ASP A 139 -8.96 -8.14 -0.29
N THR A 140 -9.73 -9.14 0.14
CA THR A 140 -9.73 -10.47 -0.48
C THR A 140 -9.89 -10.35 -2.01
N HIS A 141 -9.10 -11.11 -2.76
CA HIS A 141 -9.04 -11.07 -4.23
C HIS A 141 -8.57 -9.75 -4.86
N ASN A 142 -8.09 -8.79 -4.06
CA ASN A 142 -7.73 -7.44 -4.50
C ASN A 142 -8.91 -6.73 -5.20
N ASP A 143 -10.15 -6.94 -4.77
CA ASP A 143 -11.33 -6.41 -5.46
C ASP A 143 -11.44 -4.89 -5.34
N VAL A 144 -11.19 -4.33 -4.15
CA VAL A 144 -11.12 -2.88 -3.96
C VAL A 144 -9.92 -2.31 -4.72
N ALA A 145 -8.75 -2.93 -4.62
CA ALA A 145 -7.59 -2.52 -5.41
C ALA A 145 -7.86 -2.55 -6.93
N ALA A 146 -8.61 -3.54 -7.43
CA ALA A 146 -9.02 -3.61 -8.83
C ALA A 146 -9.98 -2.47 -9.20
N ALA A 147 -10.93 -2.12 -8.32
CA ALA A 147 -11.83 -0.99 -8.52
C ALA A 147 -11.10 0.37 -8.58
N PHE A 148 -9.95 0.48 -7.91
CA PHE A 148 -9.05 1.64 -8.03
C PHE A 148 -8.07 1.55 -9.22
N GLY A 149 -8.10 0.47 -10.00
CA GLY A 149 -7.19 0.23 -11.14
C GLY A 149 -5.76 -0.15 -10.73
N LEU A 150 -5.57 -0.68 -9.52
CA LEU A 150 -4.25 -0.98 -8.94
C LEU A 150 -3.82 -2.44 -9.09
N ARG A 151 -4.76 -3.37 -9.23
CA ARG A 151 -4.46 -4.80 -9.27
C ARG A 151 -3.67 -5.16 -10.53
N PHE A 152 -2.50 -5.76 -10.35
CA PHE A 152 -1.71 -6.35 -11.43
C PHE A 152 -1.40 -7.82 -11.16
N THR A 153 -1.12 -8.57 -12.23
CA THR A 153 -0.72 -9.99 -12.15
C THR A 153 0.80 -10.07 -12.23
N LEU A 154 1.40 -10.88 -11.36
CA LEU A 154 2.84 -11.13 -11.39
C LEU A 154 3.15 -12.02 -12.61
N PRO A 155 4.21 -11.73 -13.38
CA PRO A 155 4.65 -12.63 -14.44
C PRO A 155 5.21 -13.93 -13.85
N ASP A 156 5.05 -15.05 -14.57
CA ASP A 156 5.41 -16.39 -14.09
C ASP A 156 6.84 -16.48 -13.55
N TYR A 157 7.81 -15.85 -14.24
CA TYR A 157 9.20 -15.86 -13.79
C TYR A 157 9.41 -15.16 -12.43
N LEU A 158 8.56 -14.18 -12.08
CA LEU A 158 8.60 -13.51 -10.78
C LEU A 158 7.91 -14.37 -9.72
N VAL A 159 6.86 -15.11 -10.10
CA VAL A 159 6.21 -16.12 -9.25
C VAL A 159 7.23 -17.18 -8.83
N ASP A 160 7.97 -17.74 -9.78
CA ASP A 160 9.02 -18.74 -9.52
C ASP A 160 10.08 -18.20 -8.54
N LEU A 161 10.53 -16.95 -8.75
CA LEU A 161 11.47 -16.31 -7.83
C LEU A 161 10.87 -16.17 -6.43
N TYR A 162 9.62 -15.73 -6.31
CA TYR A 162 8.98 -15.51 -5.01
C TYR A 162 8.81 -16.83 -4.25
N GLN A 163 8.43 -17.90 -4.94
CA GLN A 163 8.40 -19.24 -4.36
C GLN A 163 9.78 -19.69 -3.88
N SER A 164 10.85 -19.46 -4.66
CA SER A 164 12.22 -19.79 -4.25
C SER A 164 12.67 -19.06 -2.98
N LEU A 165 12.17 -17.83 -2.78
CA LEU A 165 12.42 -17.00 -1.60
C LEU A 165 11.43 -17.28 -0.45
N LYS A 166 10.59 -18.32 -0.56
CA LYS A 166 9.53 -18.66 0.40
C LYS A 166 8.51 -17.54 0.63
N ASN A 167 8.35 -16.68 -0.37
CA ASN A 167 7.34 -15.63 -0.40
C ASN A 167 6.07 -16.14 -1.13
N ASP A 168 5.34 -17.02 -0.44
CA ASP A 168 4.16 -17.69 -0.98
C ASP A 168 2.91 -16.81 -0.85
N LEU A 169 2.59 -16.03 -1.90
CA LEU A 169 1.46 -15.10 -1.89
C LEU A 169 0.12 -15.80 -1.65
N PRO A 170 -0.18 -16.96 -2.27
CA PRO A 170 -1.37 -17.73 -1.92
C PRO A 170 -1.53 -18.02 -0.43
N ALA A 171 -0.47 -18.40 0.27
CA ALA A 171 -0.53 -18.59 1.71
C ALA A 171 -0.72 -17.27 2.50
N PHE A 172 -0.15 -16.16 2.02
CA PHE A 172 -0.34 -14.85 2.65
C PHE A 172 -1.75 -14.29 2.51
N ASN A 173 -2.42 -14.59 1.39
CA ASN A 173 -3.66 -13.95 0.94
C ASN A 173 -4.89 -14.87 0.98
N ASP A 174 -4.70 -16.19 1.18
CA ASP A 174 -5.75 -17.21 1.05
C ASP A 174 -6.45 -17.15 -0.33
N ASP A 175 -5.63 -16.99 -1.37
CA ASP A 175 -6.07 -16.83 -2.76
C ASP A 175 -5.02 -17.42 -3.71
N PRO A 176 -5.35 -18.39 -4.59
CA PRO A 176 -4.40 -18.94 -5.54
C PRO A 176 -3.86 -17.92 -6.57
N ALA A 177 -4.51 -16.76 -6.71
CA ALA A 177 -4.12 -15.73 -7.66
C ALA A 177 -2.81 -15.04 -7.27
N TRP A 178 -1.86 -15.01 -8.21
CA TRP A 178 -0.63 -14.24 -8.10
C TRP A 178 -0.84 -12.79 -8.50
N THR A 179 -1.75 -12.12 -7.79
CA THR A 179 -2.05 -10.69 -7.98
C THR A 179 -1.68 -9.87 -6.75
N LEU A 180 -1.24 -8.64 -7.00
CA LEU A 180 -0.94 -7.66 -5.95
C LEU A 180 -1.49 -6.30 -6.34
N PRO A 181 -1.76 -5.41 -5.37
CA PRO A 181 -2.01 -4.02 -5.67
C PRO A 181 -0.69 -3.32 -6.01
N MET A 182 -0.69 -2.51 -7.07
CA MET A 182 0.30 -1.45 -7.21
C MET A 182 0.23 -0.58 -5.96
N PRO A 183 1.37 -0.28 -5.32
CA PRO A 183 1.37 0.62 -4.19
C PRO A 183 0.79 1.98 -4.56
N ALA A 184 -0.10 2.46 -3.71
CA ALA A 184 -0.78 3.71 -3.95
C ALA A 184 -1.25 4.37 -2.67
N ARG A 185 -1.34 5.71 -2.71
CA ARG A 185 -1.95 6.51 -1.66
C ARG A 185 -2.98 7.46 -2.24
N TYR A 186 -4.09 7.58 -1.53
CA TYR A 186 -5.19 8.46 -1.89
C TYR A 186 -5.57 9.33 -0.70
N VAL A 187 -5.92 10.58 -0.96
CA VAL A 187 -6.69 11.43 -0.04
C VAL A 187 -8.04 11.67 -0.68
N ILE A 188 -9.11 11.32 0.03
CA ILE A 188 -10.48 11.39 -0.44
C ILE A 188 -11.24 12.40 0.43
N GLY A 189 -11.89 13.37 -0.20
CA GLY A 189 -12.77 14.32 0.46
C GLY A 189 -14.09 13.69 0.91
N GLN A 190 -14.79 14.34 1.84
CA GLN A 190 -16.08 13.83 2.36
C GLN A 190 -17.18 13.73 1.29
N ASP A 191 -17.01 14.42 0.16
CA ASP A 191 -17.84 14.33 -1.04
C ASP A 191 -17.58 13.07 -1.88
N GLY A 192 -16.62 12.23 -1.45
CA GLY A 192 -16.18 11.01 -2.13
C GLY A 192 -15.26 11.26 -3.31
N VAL A 193 -14.78 12.50 -3.51
CA VAL A 193 -13.86 12.85 -4.60
C VAL A 193 -12.42 12.71 -4.14
N ILE A 194 -11.60 12.09 -4.98
CA ILE A 194 -10.17 11.95 -4.74
C ILE A 194 -9.51 13.33 -4.90
N ALA A 195 -8.93 13.85 -3.81
CA ALA A 195 -8.20 15.12 -3.79
C ALA A 195 -6.71 14.95 -4.10
N TYR A 196 -6.16 13.78 -3.79
CA TYR A 196 -4.78 13.40 -4.08
C TYR A 196 -4.75 11.92 -4.44
N ALA A 197 -3.96 11.59 -5.47
CA ALA A 197 -3.70 10.23 -5.88
C ALA A 197 -2.22 10.11 -6.21
N GLU A 198 -1.63 9.03 -5.75
CA GLU A 198 -0.27 8.65 -6.06
C GLU A 198 -0.22 7.15 -6.26
N VAL A 199 0.26 6.71 -7.42
CA VAL A 199 0.35 5.31 -7.80
C VAL A 199 1.73 5.08 -8.36
N ASN A 200 2.50 4.16 -7.76
CA ASN A 200 3.87 3.91 -8.17
C ASN A 200 4.13 2.42 -8.39
N PRO A 201 4.27 1.98 -9.66
CA PRO A 201 4.68 0.62 -10.00
C PRO A 201 6.02 0.20 -9.39
N ASP A 202 6.95 1.15 -9.20
CA ASP A 202 8.19 0.89 -8.47
C ASP A 202 7.89 0.90 -6.96
N TYR A 203 7.73 -0.30 -6.40
CA TYR A 203 7.44 -0.48 -4.99
C TYR A 203 8.58 -0.04 -4.05
N THR A 204 9.75 0.33 -4.59
CA THR A 204 10.90 0.83 -3.83
C THR A 204 10.93 2.35 -3.69
N LEU A 205 10.02 3.05 -4.36
CA LEU A 205 9.89 4.50 -4.34
C LEU A 205 8.59 4.91 -3.63
N ARG A 206 8.72 5.75 -2.60
CA ARG A 206 7.60 6.28 -1.81
C ARG A 206 7.84 7.75 -1.47
N PRO A 207 6.96 8.66 -1.89
CA PRO A 207 6.96 10.03 -1.42
C PRO A 207 6.68 10.08 0.09
N GLU A 208 7.07 11.18 0.70
CA GLU A 208 6.89 11.38 2.14
C GLU A 208 5.39 11.50 2.50
N PRO A 209 4.93 10.91 3.62
CA PRO A 209 3.55 11.06 4.08
C PRO A 209 3.08 12.50 4.29
N ASP A 210 3.99 13.40 4.66
CA ASP A 210 3.71 14.81 4.93
C ASP A 210 3.25 15.58 3.67
N SER A 211 3.53 15.06 2.47
CA SER A 211 3.04 15.57 1.19
C SER A 211 1.51 15.62 1.11
N MET A 212 0.79 14.83 1.91
CA MET A 212 -0.67 14.84 1.99
C MET A 212 -1.21 15.97 2.88
N LEU A 213 -0.40 16.55 3.78
CA LEU A 213 -0.87 17.56 4.74
C LEU A 213 -1.41 18.84 4.07
N PRO A 214 -0.75 19.43 3.04
CA PRO A 214 -1.31 20.58 2.33
C PRO A 214 -2.66 20.27 1.67
N VAL A 215 -2.82 19.05 1.12
CA VAL A 215 -4.09 18.61 0.51
C VAL A 215 -5.19 18.54 1.56
N LEU A 216 -4.91 17.93 2.70
CA LEU A 216 -5.87 17.83 3.82
C LEU A 216 -6.28 19.20 4.35
N ARG A 217 -5.33 20.13 4.54
CA ARG A 217 -5.63 21.53 4.91
C ARG A 217 -6.53 22.20 3.88
N GLY A 218 -6.28 21.97 2.59
CA GLY A 218 -7.12 22.49 1.51
C GLY A 218 -8.55 21.97 1.54
N LEU A 219 -8.77 20.71 1.94
CA LEU A 219 -10.11 20.15 2.10
C LEU A 219 -10.89 20.78 3.26
N GLN A 220 -10.22 21.12 4.37
CA GLN A 220 -10.87 21.79 5.49
C GLN A 220 -11.40 23.19 5.15
N THR A 221 -10.73 23.90 4.23
CA THR A 221 -11.18 25.25 3.81
C THR A 221 -12.39 25.26 2.88
N LYS A 222 -12.77 24.09 2.35
CA LYS A 222 -13.88 23.93 1.40
C LYS A 222 -15.15 23.36 2.03
N ALA A 223 -15.06 22.85 3.26
CA ALA A 223 -16.17 22.35 4.06
C ALA A 223 -16.84 23.50 4.82
#